data_AF-A0ABD1A618-F1
#
_entry.id   AF-A0ABD1A618-F1
#
_cell.length_a   1.000
_cell.length_b   1.000
_cell.length_c   1.000
_cell.angle_alpha   90.00
_cell.angle_beta   90.00
_cell.angle_gamma   90.00
#
_symmetry.space_group_name_H-M   'P 1'
#
loop_
_entity.id
_entity.type
_entity.pdbx_description
1 polymer ?
#
loop_
_entity_poly.entity_id
_entity_poly.type
_entity_poly.pdbx_seq_one_letter_code
_entity_poly.pdbx_strand_id
1 'polypeptide(L)'
;MSICSEISLHSLPQWNRAYSVFNDFDQDSVLLFPELIFSPLNKSLAITTYDSSEVVYVGEYKIKASLASTLQSIFDKYGDITSNSKLHSLSTRIYHLETLAEVVIELQSTPLRRLSETRATEILAIVKDIETAKIQAGWLRSVLEQVIEATRYFNRHETAVIEKEACEHGLLLAKQEMEVSMKKLAEKEKEMNEFRERLMKTTGKLGSLEMKRTCLDKRFEFLRSKVEKFQGQSVFKDIL
;
A
#
# COMPACT_ATOMS: atom_id res chain seq x y z
N MET A 1 20.94 35.52 -22.84
CA MET A 1 19.45 35.51 -22.87
C MET A 1 18.99 34.07 -23.02
N SER A 2 18.60 33.43 -21.94
CA SER A 2 17.51 32.44 -21.89
C SER A 2 17.27 32.12 -20.43
N ILE A 3 16.01 32.12 -20.06
CA ILE A 3 15.50 32.36 -18.70
C ILE A 3 15.15 30.99 -18.13
N CYS A 4 15.82 30.56 -17.06
CA CYS A 4 15.35 29.45 -16.24
C CYS A 4 14.14 29.93 -15.45
N SER A 5 12.96 29.38 -15.73
CA SER A 5 11.76 29.62 -14.94
C SER A 5 11.85 28.88 -13.61
N GLU A 6 11.81 29.64 -12.52
CA GLU A 6 11.62 29.18 -11.15
C GLU A 6 10.29 28.43 -11.01
N ILE A 7 10.35 27.23 -10.44
CA ILE A 7 9.15 26.48 -10.06
C ILE A 7 8.61 27.11 -8.77
N SER A 8 7.41 27.69 -8.87
CA SER A 8 6.63 28.23 -7.76
C SER A 8 6.31 27.15 -6.72
N LEU A 9 6.83 27.31 -5.50
CA LEU A 9 6.41 26.58 -4.31
C LEU A 9 5.15 27.23 -3.72
N HIS A 10 3.98 27.00 -4.35
CA HIS A 10 2.70 27.33 -3.75
C HIS A 10 1.69 26.20 -3.96
N SER A 11 1.72 25.21 -3.07
CA SER A 11 0.55 24.44 -2.60
C SER A 11 1.00 23.28 -1.71
N LEU A 12 1.26 23.56 -0.43
CA LEU A 12 1.31 22.55 0.63
C LEU A 12 0.18 22.84 1.63
N PRO A 13 -0.56 21.83 2.12
CA PRO A 13 -1.66 22.01 3.06
C PRO A 13 -1.20 22.59 4.41
N GLN A 14 -1.99 23.53 4.93
CA GLN A 14 -1.65 24.47 5.99
C GLN A 14 -1.80 23.93 7.43
N TRP A 15 -1.44 22.67 7.70
CA TRP A 15 -1.63 22.05 9.03
C TRP A 15 -0.34 21.81 9.82
N ASN A 16 0.83 22.16 9.28
CA ASN A 16 2.12 22.02 9.98
C ASN A 16 2.77 23.38 10.26
N ARG A 17 2.09 24.24 11.01
CA ARG A 17 2.71 25.44 11.61
C ARG A 17 2.50 25.42 13.12
N ALA A 18 3.58 25.21 13.86
CA ALA A 18 3.60 25.44 15.30
C ALA A 18 3.41 26.94 15.57
N TYR A 19 2.45 27.30 16.41
CA TYR A 19 2.33 28.64 16.95
C TYR A 19 3.12 28.68 18.26
N SER A 20 4.23 29.43 18.28
CA SER A 20 4.78 29.92 19.54
C SER A 20 4.05 31.22 19.89
N VAL A 21 3.47 31.27 21.09
CA VAL A 21 3.04 32.51 21.72
C VAL A 21 3.95 32.69 22.93
N PHE A 22 4.94 33.57 22.78
CA PHE A 22 5.69 34.08 23.92
C PHE A 22 4.76 35.02 24.71
N ASN A 23 4.46 34.68 25.95
CA ASN A 23 4.17 35.67 26.97
C ASN A 23 5.34 35.66 27.93
N ASP A 24 6.05 36.78 28.00
CA ASP A 24 7.06 37.07 29.00
C ASP A 24 6.40 37.24 30.38
N PHE A 25 7.12 36.78 31.40
CA PHE A 25 6.91 36.89 32.84
C PHE A 25 6.26 35.70 33.57
N ASP A 26 7.12 35.10 34.39
CA ASP A 26 6.98 34.12 35.47
C ASP A 26 6.96 32.61 35.17
N GLN A 27 7.89 31.95 35.87
CA GLN A 27 8.22 30.54 35.87
C GLN A 27 7.05 29.71 36.43
N ASP A 28 6.35 29.01 35.54
CA ASP A 28 5.89 27.63 35.72
C ASP A 28 5.20 27.16 34.42
N SER A 29 5.94 26.43 33.58
CA SER A 29 5.40 25.83 32.37
C SER A 29 4.59 24.58 32.72
N VAL A 30 3.27 24.73 32.87
CA VAL A 30 2.34 23.60 32.85
C VAL A 30 1.79 23.48 31.43
N LEU A 31 2.21 22.45 30.71
CA LEU A 31 1.59 22.05 29.44
C LEU A 31 0.20 21.50 29.74
N LEU A 32 -0.84 22.32 29.59
CA LEU A 32 -2.21 21.83 29.52
C LEU A 32 -2.46 21.33 28.09
N PHE A 33 -2.25 20.03 27.90
CA PHE A 33 -2.75 19.32 26.72
C PHE A 33 -4.29 19.39 26.73
N PRO A 34 -4.95 19.81 25.63
CA PRO A 34 -6.41 19.73 25.49
C PRO A 34 -6.95 18.28 25.51
N GLU A 35 -6.06 17.28 25.54
CA GLU A 35 -6.39 15.85 25.48
C GLU A 35 -6.72 15.23 26.84
N LEU A 36 -6.68 15.99 27.94
CA LEU A 36 -7.02 15.50 29.29
C LEU A 36 -8.47 15.81 29.74
N ILE A 37 -9.31 16.36 28.86
CA ILE A 37 -10.74 16.64 29.18
C ILE A 37 -11.68 15.50 28.73
N PHE A 38 -11.20 14.52 27.96
CA PHE A 38 -12.02 13.37 27.50
C PHE A 38 -11.64 12.02 28.10
N SER A 39 -11.04 12.02 29.29
CA SER A 39 -10.93 10.83 30.13
C SER A 39 -12.28 10.57 30.83
N PRO A 40 -12.92 9.39 30.73
CA PRO A 40 -14.20 9.14 31.42
C PRO A 40 -14.08 9.05 32.96
N LEU A 41 -12.88 9.21 33.52
CA LEU A 41 -12.59 8.98 34.93
C LEU A 41 -12.15 10.26 35.65
N ASN A 42 -12.99 11.28 35.63
CA ASN A 42 -12.93 12.36 36.63
C ASN A 42 -14.35 12.80 37.03
N LYS A 43 -15.13 11.84 37.56
CA LYS A 43 -16.36 12.11 38.31
C LYS A 43 -16.07 11.96 39.80
N SER A 44 -15.23 12.83 40.36
CA SER A 44 -15.14 13.00 41.81
C SER A 44 -15.66 14.39 42.18
N LEU A 45 -16.79 14.38 42.89
CA LEU A 45 -17.42 15.50 43.60
C LEU A 45 -17.72 16.77 42.78
N ALA A 46 -18.76 16.70 41.96
CA ALA A 46 -19.66 17.83 41.75
C ALA A 46 -21.09 17.32 41.67
N ILE A 47 -21.83 17.43 42.79
CA ILE A 47 -23.29 17.34 42.77
C ILE A 47 -23.77 18.65 42.13
N THR A 48 -23.88 18.67 40.81
CA THR A 48 -24.69 19.65 40.08
C THR A 48 -25.72 18.89 39.28
N THR A 49 -26.90 18.77 39.86
CA THR A 49 -28.12 18.30 39.22
C THR A 49 -28.49 19.23 38.07
N TYR A 50 -28.01 18.91 36.87
CA TYR A 50 -28.65 19.30 35.62
C TYR A 50 -28.54 18.12 34.66
N ASP A 51 -29.30 17.06 34.97
CA ASP A 51 -29.48 15.92 34.09
C ASP A 51 -30.97 15.84 33.76
N SER A 52 -31.37 16.51 32.69
CA SER A 52 -32.64 16.25 32.03
C SER A 52 -32.46 15.16 30.98
N SER A 53 -31.61 14.15 31.25
CA SER A 53 -31.63 12.93 30.46
C SER A 53 -32.99 12.27 30.70
N GLU A 54 -33.80 12.23 29.64
CA GLU A 54 -35.06 11.50 29.64
C GLU A 54 -34.79 10.06 30.05
N VAL A 55 -35.54 9.55 31.03
CA VAL A 55 -35.33 8.21 31.59
C VAL A 55 -36.54 7.36 31.27
N VAL A 56 -36.31 6.16 30.75
CA VAL A 56 -37.35 5.23 30.31
C VAL A 56 -37.14 3.86 30.96
N TYR A 57 -38.18 3.02 30.91
CA TYR A 57 -38.12 1.66 31.42
C TYR A 57 -37.83 0.66 30.29
N VAL A 58 -36.84 -0.20 30.52
CA VAL A 58 -36.58 -1.40 29.72
C VAL A 58 -36.71 -2.59 30.67
N GLY A 59 -37.83 -3.29 30.61
CA GLY A 59 -38.21 -4.27 31.63
C GLY A 59 -38.44 -3.58 33.00
N GLU A 60 -37.75 -4.06 34.04
CA GLU A 60 -37.79 -3.44 35.38
C GLU A 60 -36.76 -2.31 35.57
N TYR A 61 -35.89 -2.07 34.59
CA TYR A 61 -34.76 -1.16 34.74
C TYR A 61 -35.11 0.24 34.22
N LYS A 62 -34.96 1.24 35.09
CA LYS A 62 -35.09 2.65 34.76
C LYS A 62 -33.74 3.20 34.27
N ILE A 63 -33.59 3.43 32.96
CA ILE A 63 -32.32 3.76 32.30
C ILE A 63 -32.43 5.01 31.40
N LYS A 64 -31.30 5.63 31.05
CA LYS A 64 -31.26 6.75 30.10
C LYS A 64 -31.89 6.36 28.75
N ALA A 65 -32.73 7.24 28.20
CA ALA A 65 -33.43 7.03 26.93
C ALA A 65 -32.47 6.77 25.76
N SER A 66 -31.30 7.40 25.76
CA SER A 66 -30.26 7.20 24.73
C SER A 66 -29.70 5.78 24.68
N LEU A 67 -29.81 5.00 25.76
CA LEU A 67 -29.30 3.63 25.86
C LEU A 67 -30.41 2.58 25.69
N ALA A 68 -31.68 3.01 25.71
CA ALA A 68 -32.82 2.12 25.81
C ALA A 68 -32.97 1.18 24.60
N SER A 69 -32.79 1.69 23.38
CA SER A 69 -32.86 0.87 22.17
C SER A 69 -31.77 -0.21 22.12
N THR A 70 -30.55 0.14 22.51
CA THR A 70 -29.43 -0.80 22.59
C THR A 70 -29.69 -1.86 23.65
N LEU A 71 -30.11 -1.46 24.86
CA LEU A 71 -30.38 -2.41 25.94
C LEU A 71 -31.55 -3.34 25.61
N GLN A 72 -32.63 -2.80 25.03
CA GLN A 72 -33.76 -3.60 24.56
C GLN A 72 -33.30 -4.64 23.54
N SER A 73 -32.47 -4.24 22.56
CA SER A 73 -31.91 -5.17 21.56
C SER A 73 -31.04 -6.27 22.18
N ILE A 74 -30.31 -5.96 23.25
CA ILE A 74 -29.52 -6.93 24.01
C ILE A 74 -30.48 -7.93 24.70
N PHE A 75 -31.53 -7.45 25.36
CA PHE A 75 -32.50 -8.31 26.03
C PHE A 75 -33.32 -9.17 25.07
N ASP A 76 -33.71 -8.62 23.93
CA ASP A 76 -34.43 -9.37 22.89
C ASP A 76 -33.60 -10.55 22.38
N LYS A 77 -32.27 -10.40 22.34
CA LYS A 77 -31.35 -11.42 21.84
C LYS A 77 -30.87 -12.41 22.90
N TYR A 78 -30.60 -11.94 24.11
CA TYR A 78 -29.92 -12.72 25.15
C TYR A 78 -30.75 -12.94 26.42
N GLY A 79 -31.96 -12.37 26.47
CA GLY A 79 -32.78 -12.31 27.70
C GLY A 79 -32.25 -11.27 28.69
N ASP A 80 -32.84 -11.24 29.89
CA ASP A 80 -32.30 -10.42 30.98
C ASP A 80 -30.96 -11.00 31.44
N ILE A 81 -29.87 -10.37 30.99
CA ILE A 81 -28.50 -10.77 31.28
C ILE A 81 -28.10 -10.61 32.75
N THR A 82 -28.96 -10.00 33.58
CA THR A 82 -28.73 -9.84 35.02
C THR A 82 -29.51 -10.84 35.87
N SER A 83 -30.30 -11.74 35.27
CA SER A 83 -31.14 -12.71 35.99
C SER A 83 -30.36 -13.60 36.96
N ASN A 84 -29.07 -13.84 36.67
CA ASN A 84 -28.14 -14.64 37.48
C ASN A 84 -27.13 -13.78 38.26
N SER A 85 -27.34 -12.46 38.32
CA SER A 85 -26.41 -11.53 38.96
C SER A 85 -26.31 -11.76 40.46
N LYS A 86 -25.12 -11.51 41.03
CA LYS A 86 -24.90 -11.48 42.48
C LYS A 86 -25.29 -10.13 43.11
N LEU A 87 -25.69 -9.16 42.30
CA LEU A 87 -25.94 -7.80 42.74
C LEU A 87 -27.36 -7.67 43.30
N HIS A 88 -27.45 -7.39 44.59
CA HIS A 88 -28.73 -7.15 45.27
C HIS A 88 -29.32 -5.77 44.98
N SER A 89 -28.47 -4.77 44.75
CA SER A 89 -28.89 -3.40 44.47
C SER A 89 -29.35 -3.25 43.02
N LEU A 90 -30.61 -2.83 42.83
CA LEU A 90 -31.16 -2.52 41.51
C LEU A 90 -30.36 -1.39 40.83
N SER A 91 -29.96 -0.36 41.58
CA SER A 91 -29.16 0.75 41.06
C SER A 91 -27.80 0.29 40.54
N THR A 92 -27.18 -0.71 41.18
CA THR A 92 -25.90 -1.28 40.73
C THR A 92 -26.10 -2.15 39.49
N ARG A 93 -27.20 -2.92 39.40
CA ARG A 93 -27.56 -3.65 38.17
C ARG A 93 -27.76 -2.68 36.99
N ILE A 94 -28.49 -1.59 37.22
CA ILE A 94 -28.70 -0.52 36.23
C ILE A 94 -27.37 0.06 35.76
N TYR A 95 -26.46 0.40 36.67
CA TYR A 95 -25.14 0.95 36.32
C TYR A 95 -24.36 0.04 35.35
N HIS A 96 -24.32 -1.27 35.60
CA HIS A 96 -23.62 -2.19 34.70
C HIS A 96 -24.34 -2.39 33.37
N LEU A 97 -25.68 -2.38 33.36
CA LEU A 97 -26.47 -2.44 32.13
C LEU A 97 -26.25 -1.21 31.25
N GLU A 98 -26.25 -0.01 31.84
CA GLU A 98 -25.93 1.22 31.13
C GLU A 98 -24.49 1.19 30.60
N THR A 99 -23.53 0.75 31.42
CA THR A 99 -22.13 0.60 30.99
C THR A 99 -21.99 -0.36 29.80
N LEU A 100 -22.69 -1.50 29.81
CA LEU A 100 -22.70 -2.43 28.68
C LEU A 100 -23.30 -1.80 27.42
N ALA A 101 -24.42 -1.09 27.55
CA ALA A 101 -25.05 -0.41 26.42
C ALA A 101 -24.13 0.67 25.84
N GLU A 102 -23.44 1.45 26.69
CA GLU A 102 -22.43 2.44 26.28
C GLU A 102 -21.28 1.79 25.52
N VAL A 103 -20.73 0.68 26.02
CA VAL A 103 -19.68 -0.09 25.33
C VAL A 103 -20.15 -0.58 23.96
N VAL A 104 -21.37 -1.13 23.87
CA VAL A 104 -21.91 -1.61 22.60
C VAL A 104 -22.06 -0.48 21.59
N ILE A 105 -22.56 0.68 22.03
CA ILE A 105 -22.69 1.88 21.18
C ILE A 105 -21.30 2.35 20.72
N GLU A 106 -20.31 2.39 21.60
CA GLU A 106 -18.94 2.77 21.26
C GLU A 106 -18.35 1.85 20.18
N LEU A 107 -18.50 0.53 20.34
CA LEU A 107 -18.01 -0.45 19.38
C LEU A 107 -18.75 -0.37 18.03
N GLN A 108 -20.05 -0.06 18.04
CA GLN A 108 -20.85 0.10 16.81
C GLN A 108 -20.54 1.40 16.06
N SER A 109 -20.23 2.47 16.78
CA SER A 109 -19.95 3.79 16.21
C SER A 109 -18.47 4.00 15.84
N THR A 110 -17.56 3.17 16.36
CA THR A 110 -16.13 3.27 16.08
C THR A 110 -15.72 2.29 14.99
N PRO A 111 -15.31 2.75 13.79
CA PRO A 111 -14.78 1.85 12.78
C PRO A 111 -13.45 1.25 13.25
N LEU A 112 -13.15 0.01 12.82
CA LEU A 112 -11.96 -0.73 13.26
C LEU A 112 -10.65 0.06 13.08
N ARG A 113 -10.52 0.85 12.01
CA ARG A 113 -9.36 1.72 11.75
C ARG A 113 -9.11 2.78 12.84
N ARG A 114 -10.16 3.19 13.54
CA ARG A 114 -10.10 4.21 14.61
C ARG A 114 -10.09 3.60 16.01
N LEU A 115 -10.26 2.28 16.12
CA LEU A 115 -10.21 1.57 17.39
C LEU A 115 -8.78 1.08 17.64
N SER A 116 -8.10 1.65 18.63
CA SER A 116 -6.77 1.18 19.01
C SER A 116 -6.86 -0.16 19.76
N GLU A 117 -5.80 -0.98 19.66
CA GLU A 117 -5.68 -2.21 20.44
C GLU A 117 -5.77 -1.94 21.96
N THR A 118 -5.17 -0.83 22.41
CA THR A 118 -5.24 -0.39 23.81
C THR A 118 -6.68 -0.13 24.24
N ARG A 119 -7.45 0.62 23.44
CA ARG A 119 -8.85 0.92 23.76
C ARG A 119 -9.72 -0.34 23.74
N ALA A 120 -9.54 -1.22 22.76
CA ALA A 120 -10.25 -2.49 22.71
C ALA A 120 -9.93 -3.38 23.93
N THR A 121 -8.68 -3.35 24.41
CA THR A 121 -8.24 -4.08 25.61
C THR A 121 -8.84 -3.50 26.89
N GLU A 122 -8.92 -2.17 27.01
CA GLU A 122 -9.62 -1.50 28.12
C GLU A 122 -11.09 -1.88 28.16
N ILE A 123 -11.78 -1.83 27.02
CA ILE A 123 -13.18 -2.22 26.91
C ILE A 123 -13.36 -3.70 27.31
N LEU A 124 -12.44 -4.58 26.88
CA LEU A 124 -12.43 -5.99 27.29
C LEU A 124 -12.29 -6.15 28.82
N ALA A 125 -11.46 -5.34 29.47
CA ALA A 125 -11.31 -5.34 30.92
C ALA A 125 -12.63 -4.93 31.61
N ILE A 126 -13.28 -3.86 31.14
CA ILE A 126 -14.60 -3.43 31.64
C ILE A 126 -15.61 -4.58 31.54
N VAL A 127 -15.67 -5.26 30.40
CA VAL A 127 -16.59 -6.40 30.20
C VAL A 127 -16.27 -7.55 31.15
N LYS A 128 -15.00 -7.87 31.38
CA LYS A 128 -14.59 -8.90 32.34
C LYS A 128 -15.01 -8.54 33.76
N ASP A 129 -14.84 -7.28 34.17
CA ASP A 129 -15.27 -6.80 35.49
C ASP A 129 -16.78 -6.96 35.66
N ILE A 130 -17.57 -6.66 34.63
CA ILE A 130 -19.03 -6.87 34.62
C ILE A 130 -19.38 -8.36 34.74
N GLU A 131 -18.66 -9.25 34.06
CA GLU A 131 -18.85 -10.70 34.21
C GLU A 131 -18.55 -11.21 35.62
N THR A 132 -17.61 -10.60 36.35
CA THR A 132 -17.34 -10.98 37.75
C THR A 132 -18.55 -10.77 38.66
N ALA A 133 -19.39 -9.76 38.35
CA ALA A 133 -20.67 -9.50 39.00
C ALA A 133 -21.80 -10.47 38.59
N LYS A 134 -21.47 -11.53 37.83
CA LYS A 134 -22.37 -12.54 37.27
C LYS A 134 -23.42 -11.96 36.31
N ILE A 135 -23.12 -10.84 35.67
CA ILE A 135 -23.87 -10.34 34.53
C ILE A 135 -23.39 -11.08 33.28
N GLN A 136 -24.30 -11.58 32.46
CA GLN A 136 -23.99 -12.42 31.31
C GLN A 136 -23.53 -11.57 30.11
N ALA A 137 -22.22 -11.26 30.08
CA ALA A 137 -21.59 -10.48 29.01
C ALA A 137 -20.59 -11.27 28.15
N GLY A 138 -20.56 -12.61 28.27
CA GLY A 138 -19.59 -13.46 27.56
C GLY A 138 -19.68 -13.38 26.03
N TRP A 139 -20.87 -13.08 25.49
CA TRP A 139 -21.06 -12.82 24.07
C TRP A 139 -20.26 -11.59 23.59
N LEU A 140 -20.17 -10.56 24.42
CA LEU A 140 -19.44 -9.34 24.10
C LEU A 140 -17.94 -9.55 24.24
N ARG A 141 -17.53 -10.30 25.29
CA ARG A 141 -16.13 -10.71 25.49
C ARG A 141 -15.58 -11.42 24.25
N SER A 142 -16.28 -12.42 23.73
CA SER A 142 -15.84 -13.18 22.55
C SER A 142 -15.77 -12.34 21.27
N VAL A 143 -16.62 -11.32 21.13
CA VAL A 143 -16.51 -10.36 20.01
C VAL A 143 -15.30 -9.45 20.20
N LEU A 144 -15.08 -8.93 21.41
CA LEU A 144 -13.93 -8.07 21.72
C LEU A 144 -12.59 -8.78 21.53
N GLU A 145 -12.48 -10.06 21.88
CA GLU A 145 -11.29 -10.86 21.64
C GLU A 145 -10.96 -10.94 20.14
N GLN A 146 -11.97 -11.11 19.28
CA GLN A 146 -11.81 -11.09 17.82
C GLN A 146 -11.47 -9.69 17.29
N VAL A 147 -12.08 -8.65 17.85
CA VAL A 147 -11.80 -7.26 17.47
C VAL A 147 -10.35 -6.89 17.81
N ILE A 148 -9.86 -7.25 19.00
CA ILE A 148 -8.46 -7.04 19.39
C ILE A 148 -7.53 -7.73 18.39
N GLU A 149 -7.81 -8.98 18.04
CA GLU A 149 -7.01 -9.69 17.04
C GLU A 149 -7.04 -8.98 15.68
N ALA A 150 -8.21 -8.52 15.23
CA ALA A 150 -8.34 -7.77 13.99
C ALA A 150 -7.55 -6.45 14.01
N THR A 151 -7.53 -5.72 15.14
CA THR A 151 -6.76 -4.47 15.26
C THR A 151 -5.26 -4.68 15.09
N ARG A 152 -4.71 -5.82 15.50
CA ARG A 152 -3.28 -6.15 15.34
C ARG A 152 -2.86 -6.31 13.88
N TYR A 153 -3.76 -6.83 13.05
CA TYR A 153 -3.46 -7.12 11.64
C TYR A 153 -3.96 -6.04 10.69
N PHE A 154 -4.84 -5.13 11.12
CA PHE A 154 -5.47 -4.14 10.25
C PHE A 154 -4.47 -3.31 9.45
N ASN A 155 -3.48 -2.71 10.11
CA ASN A 155 -2.48 -1.87 9.44
C ASN A 155 -1.63 -2.68 8.44
N ARG A 156 -1.23 -3.90 8.82
CA ARG A 156 -0.45 -4.78 7.94
C ARG A 156 -1.27 -5.20 6.71
N HIS A 157 -2.55 -5.47 6.91
CA HIS A 157 -3.48 -5.77 5.82
C HIS A 157 -3.62 -4.57 4.87
N GLU A 158 -3.82 -3.36 5.40
CA GLU A 158 -3.94 -2.14 4.58
C GLU A 158 -2.65 -1.89 3.76
N THR A 159 -1.48 -2.02 4.38
CA THR A 159 -0.19 -1.94 3.68
C THR A 159 -0.05 -3.01 2.60
N ALA A 160 -0.38 -4.27 2.90
CA ALA A 160 -0.25 -5.37 1.94
C ALA A 160 -1.17 -5.21 0.73
N VAL A 161 -2.38 -4.63 0.91
CA VAL A 161 -3.28 -4.30 -0.19
C VAL A 161 -2.65 -3.27 -1.12
N ILE A 162 -2.10 -2.19 -0.55
CA ILE A 162 -1.43 -1.13 -1.33
C ILE A 162 -0.20 -1.66 -2.07
N GLU A 163 0.64 -2.46 -1.41
CA GLU A 163 1.83 -3.08 -2.01
C GLU A 163 1.46 -4.03 -3.15
N LYS A 164 0.39 -4.82 -2.97
CA LYS A 164 -0.12 -5.71 -4.01
C LYS A 164 -0.60 -4.91 -5.23
N GLU A 165 -1.38 -3.86 -5.04
CA GLU A 165 -1.87 -3.01 -6.13
C GLU A 165 -0.70 -2.36 -6.90
N ALA A 166 0.31 -1.86 -6.18
CA ALA A 166 1.52 -1.30 -6.79
C ALA A 166 2.31 -2.36 -7.59
N CYS A 167 2.43 -3.57 -7.06
CA CYS A 167 3.08 -4.70 -7.72
C CYS A 167 2.33 -5.11 -9.00
N GLU A 168 1.01 -5.25 -8.93
CA GLU A 168 0.16 -5.59 -10.08
C GLU A 168 0.26 -4.53 -11.20
N HIS A 169 0.28 -3.25 -10.83
CA HIS A 169 0.48 -2.17 -11.78
C HIS A 169 1.88 -2.21 -12.42
N GLY A 170 2.93 -2.44 -11.63
CA GLY A 170 4.29 -2.58 -12.14
C GLY A 170 4.45 -3.77 -13.10
N LEU A 171 3.83 -4.90 -12.78
CA LEU A 171 3.80 -6.10 -13.64
C LEU A 171 3.14 -5.80 -14.99
N LEU A 172 2.02 -5.07 -15.00
CA LEU A 172 1.32 -4.71 -16.23
C LEU A 172 2.20 -3.85 -17.14
N LEU A 173 2.88 -2.83 -16.58
CA LEU A 173 3.79 -1.96 -17.34
C LEU A 173 4.98 -2.75 -17.91
N ALA A 174 5.63 -3.58 -17.09
CA ALA A 174 6.75 -4.40 -17.53
C ALA A 174 6.36 -5.35 -18.66
N LYS A 175 5.15 -5.92 -18.62
CA LYS A 175 4.62 -6.77 -19.69
C LYS A 175 4.42 -6.01 -21.00
N GLN A 176 3.92 -4.77 -20.93
CA GLN A 176 3.75 -3.92 -22.12
C GLN A 176 5.10 -3.53 -22.73
N GLU A 177 6.08 -3.15 -21.90
CA GLU A 177 7.43 -2.83 -22.35
C GLU A 177 8.13 -4.03 -23.00
N MET A 178 7.96 -5.22 -22.42
CA MET A 178 8.47 -6.46 -22.99
C MET A 178 7.87 -6.73 -24.38
N GLU A 179 6.55 -6.58 -24.54
CA GLU A 179 5.86 -6.77 -25.82
C GLU A 179 6.38 -5.81 -26.91
N VAL A 180 6.61 -4.54 -26.57
CA VAL A 180 7.23 -3.56 -27.48
C VAL A 180 8.65 -3.97 -27.85
N SER A 181 9.43 -4.41 -26.87
CA SER A 181 10.81 -4.86 -27.08
C SER A 181 10.89 -6.10 -27.97
N MET A 182 9.96 -7.05 -27.81
CA MET A 182 9.87 -8.24 -28.66
C MET A 182 9.57 -7.89 -30.12
N LYS A 183 8.66 -6.94 -30.38
CA LYS A 183 8.37 -6.48 -31.75
C LYS A 183 9.59 -5.84 -32.40
N LYS A 184 10.29 -4.97 -31.67
CA LYS A 184 11.53 -4.33 -32.16
C LYS A 184 12.63 -5.35 -32.44
N LEU A 185 12.76 -6.37 -31.60
CA LEU A 185 13.72 -7.45 -31.81
C LEU A 185 13.42 -8.23 -33.11
N ALA A 186 12.15 -8.57 -33.35
CA ALA A 186 11.73 -9.26 -34.56
C ALA A 186 12.02 -8.44 -35.84
N GLU A 187 11.81 -7.12 -35.81
CA GLU A 187 12.18 -6.23 -36.91
C GLU A 187 13.69 -6.24 -37.17
N LYS A 188 14.51 -6.16 -36.12
CA LYS A 188 15.97 -6.19 -36.24
C LYS A 188 16.49 -7.52 -36.75
N GLU A 189 15.88 -8.63 -36.35
CA GLU A 189 16.23 -9.97 -36.85
C GLU A 189 15.93 -10.09 -38.36
N LYS A 190 14.82 -9.53 -38.81
CA LYS A 190 14.49 -9.44 -40.24
C LYS A 190 15.54 -8.64 -41.02
N GLU A 191 15.88 -7.44 -40.54
CA GLU A 191 16.91 -6.59 -41.16
C GLU A 191 18.27 -7.32 -41.25
N MET A 192 18.65 -8.03 -40.19
CA MET A 192 19.89 -8.82 -40.15
C MET A 192 19.88 -9.95 -41.18
N ASN A 193 18.75 -10.64 -41.34
CA ASN A 193 18.61 -11.70 -42.33
C ASN A 193 18.72 -11.16 -43.77
N GLU A 194 18.08 -10.04 -44.08
CA GLU A 194 18.20 -9.37 -45.39
C GLU A 194 19.64 -8.92 -45.66
N PHE A 195 20.33 -8.37 -44.66
CA PHE A 195 21.74 -8.01 -44.78
C PHE A 195 22.63 -9.23 -45.04
N ARG A 196 22.41 -10.32 -44.30
CA ARG A 196 23.14 -11.59 -44.47
C ARG A 196 22.98 -12.16 -45.88
N GLU A 197 21.79 -12.09 -46.46
CA GLU A 197 21.54 -12.52 -47.84
C GLU A 197 22.36 -11.68 -48.84
N ARG A 198 22.35 -10.35 -48.70
CA ARG A 198 23.16 -9.45 -49.54
C ARG A 198 24.66 -9.73 -49.41
N LEU A 199 25.14 -10.01 -48.20
CA LEU A 199 26.53 -10.34 -47.92
C LEU A 199 26.92 -11.62 -48.67
N MET A 200 26.12 -12.69 -48.56
CA MET A 200 26.38 -13.97 -49.24
C MET A 200 26.47 -13.79 -50.76
N LYS A 201 25.58 -13.00 -51.36
CA LYS A 201 25.62 -12.68 -52.79
C LYS A 201 26.91 -11.95 -53.19
N THR A 202 27.39 -11.04 -52.35
CA THR A 202 28.60 -10.25 -52.61
C THR A 202 29.86 -11.11 -52.44
N THR A 203 29.92 -11.94 -51.41
CA THR A 203 30.99 -12.92 -51.21
C THR A 203 31.10 -13.89 -52.39
N GLY A 204 29.97 -14.39 -52.89
CA GLY A 204 29.96 -15.24 -54.09
C GLY A 204 30.51 -14.54 -55.35
N LYS A 205 30.12 -13.28 -55.57
CA LYS A 205 30.67 -12.46 -56.67
C LYS A 205 32.17 -12.23 -56.53
N LEU A 206 32.64 -11.93 -55.32
CA LEU A 206 34.05 -11.70 -55.03
C LEU A 206 34.88 -12.96 -55.36
N GLY A 207 34.43 -14.14 -54.91
CA GLY A 207 35.10 -15.40 -55.22
C GLY A 207 35.19 -15.69 -56.72
N SER A 208 34.13 -15.39 -57.48
CA SER A 208 34.16 -15.52 -58.95
C SER A 208 35.19 -14.58 -59.61
N LEU A 209 35.26 -13.31 -59.15
CA LEU A 209 36.24 -12.35 -59.65
C LEU A 209 37.67 -12.74 -59.29
N GLU A 210 37.90 -13.30 -58.11
CA GLU A 210 39.20 -13.78 -57.66
C GLU A 210 39.69 -14.97 -58.51
N MET A 211 38.78 -15.91 -58.82
CA MET A 211 39.08 -17.02 -59.76
C MET A 211 39.38 -16.51 -61.17
N LYS A 212 38.65 -15.50 -61.65
CA LYS A 212 38.93 -14.89 -62.95
C LYS A 212 40.28 -14.17 -62.97
N ARG A 213 40.62 -13.43 -61.91
CA ARG A 213 41.92 -12.77 -61.74
C ARG A 213 43.06 -13.78 -61.83
N THR A 214 43.01 -14.84 -61.02
CA THR A 214 44.07 -15.87 -61.02
C THR A 214 44.21 -16.57 -62.37
N CYS A 215 43.11 -16.79 -63.12
CA CYS A 215 43.17 -17.30 -64.48
C CYS A 215 43.85 -16.32 -65.46
N LEU A 216 43.54 -15.03 -65.35
CA LEU A 216 44.16 -13.99 -66.17
C LEU A 216 45.65 -13.84 -65.86
N ASP A 217 46.04 -13.85 -64.59
CA ASP A 217 47.44 -13.78 -64.16
C ASP A 217 48.25 -14.93 -64.77
N LYS A 218 47.76 -16.18 -64.68
CA LYS A 218 48.41 -17.34 -65.34
C LYS A 218 48.56 -17.16 -66.85
N ARG A 219 47.51 -16.65 -67.52
CA ARG A 219 47.54 -16.42 -68.97
C ARG A 219 48.52 -15.29 -69.33
N PHE A 220 48.59 -14.26 -68.50
CA PHE A 220 49.49 -13.13 -68.68
C PHE A 220 50.95 -13.56 -68.56
N GLU A 221 51.31 -14.33 -67.53
CA GLU A 221 52.67 -14.88 -67.39
C GLU A 221 53.06 -15.77 -68.58
N PHE A 222 52.14 -16.61 -69.06
CA PHE A 222 52.38 -17.41 -70.27
C PHE A 222 52.68 -16.53 -71.49
N LEU A 223 51.86 -15.50 -71.75
CA LEU A 223 52.05 -14.60 -72.88
C LEU A 223 53.33 -13.78 -72.74
N ARG A 224 53.62 -13.25 -71.55
CA ARG A 224 54.86 -12.53 -71.22
C ARG A 224 56.07 -13.40 -71.57
N SER A 225 56.10 -14.65 -71.12
CA SER A 225 57.19 -15.58 -71.43
C SER A 225 57.41 -15.79 -72.93
N LYS A 226 56.33 -15.80 -73.74
CA LYS A 226 56.44 -15.88 -75.21
C LYS A 226 57.01 -14.61 -75.84
N VAL A 227 56.62 -13.44 -75.33
CA VAL A 227 57.11 -12.14 -75.82
C VAL A 227 58.58 -11.94 -75.44
N GLU A 228 58.92 -12.15 -74.17
CA GLU A 228 60.27 -11.96 -73.62
C GLU A 228 61.32 -12.82 -74.35
N LYS A 229 60.94 -14.02 -74.84
CA LYS A 229 61.82 -14.86 -75.67
C LYS A 229 62.39 -14.12 -76.89
N PHE A 230 61.65 -13.15 -77.43
CA PHE A 230 62.05 -12.39 -78.62
C PHE A 230 62.35 -10.92 -78.31
N GLN A 231 62.15 -10.48 -77.06
CA GLN A 231 62.34 -9.10 -76.65
C GLN A 231 63.82 -8.89 -76.30
N GLY A 232 64.56 -8.22 -77.18
CA GLY A 232 66.00 -7.92 -77.00
C GLY A 232 66.96 -8.81 -77.80
N GLN A 233 66.47 -9.83 -78.51
CA GLN A 233 67.24 -10.56 -79.52
C GLN A 233 66.84 -10.10 -80.92
N SER A 234 67.82 -9.84 -81.79
CA SER A 234 67.56 -9.68 -83.22
C SER A 234 66.92 -10.97 -83.72
N VAL A 235 65.65 -10.88 -84.14
CA VAL A 235 64.87 -12.02 -84.68
C VAL A 235 65.53 -12.60 -85.95
N PHE A 236 66.54 -11.92 -86.49
CA PHE A 236 67.26 -12.22 -87.73
C PHE A 236 68.76 -12.49 -87.54
N LYS A 237 69.24 -12.90 -86.36
CA LYS A 237 70.66 -13.27 -86.22
C LYS A 237 71.01 -14.68 -86.72
N ASP A 238 70.02 -15.55 -86.93
CA ASP A 238 70.23 -16.94 -87.38
C ASP A 238 69.77 -17.19 -88.83
N ILE A 239 69.46 -16.13 -89.61
CA ILE A 239 68.94 -16.24 -91.00
C ILE A 239 69.87 -15.56 -92.03
N LEU A 240 71.01 -15.00 -91.61
CA LEU A 240 72.05 -14.47 -92.50
C LEU A 240 73.41 -15.08 -92.16
#